data_AF-A0A068S6Q9-F1
#
_entry.id   AF-A0A068S6Q9-F1
#
_cell.length_a   1.000
_cell.length_b   1.000
_cell.length_c   1.000
_cell.angle_alpha   90.00
_cell.angle_beta   90.00
_cell.angle_gamma   90.00
#
_symmetry.space_group_name_H-M   'P 1'
#
loop_
_entity.id
_entity.type
_entity.pdbx_description
1 polymer ?
#
loop_
_entity_poly.entity_id
_entity_poly.type
_entity_poly.pdbx_seq_one_letter_code
_entity_poly.pdbx_strand_id
1 'polypeptide(L)'
;MKLTVASRNPKSTKFPITLDLEGSADKVTVLQVCQAIEKKFPKYYPDRQRLTDMDKKPLDHDKTLAELNIADGATIQFKDLGPQIGWRTVFLIEYGGPLVIHPIFYYLSKHIYGDAFQHSTMQTVVFYMCMLHFLKREFETIFVHRFSHGTMPFRNVFKNSGHYWILSGVNLAYWIYGPWYAAGKAAAERSDVWLYGSIAVWAWAELSNLITHITLRNLRPAGTRQRNIPYGYGFDLVSCPNYTFETIGWTVVSLLSTSWSAWLFNFVATGQMYIWAVAKHKRYRKEFKDYPRNRKAMFPFIA
;
A
#
# COMPACT_ATOMS: atom_id res chain seq x y z
N MET A 1 -17.56 -31.33 -15.72
CA MET A 1 -17.46 -30.52 -16.95
C MET A 1 -16.01 -30.51 -17.45
N LYS A 2 -15.82 -30.50 -18.77
CA LYS A 2 -14.51 -30.44 -19.41
C LYS A 2 -14.16 -28.99 -19.75
N LEU A 3 -12.91 -28.61 -19.49
CA LEU A 3 -12.41 -27.28 -19.79
C LEU A 3 -11.02 -27.38 -20.43
N THR A 4 -10.83 -26.74 -21.58
CA THR A 4 -9.52 -26.65 -22.21
C THR A 4 -8.81 -25.39 -21.73
N VAL A 5 -7.62 -25.55 -21.17
CA VAL A 5 -6.78 -24.44 -20.73
C VAL A 5 -5.62 -24.32 -21.71
N ALA A 6 -5.61 -23.25 -22.49
CA ALA A 6 -4.54 -22.93 -23.43
C ALA A 6 -3.56 -21.93 -22.83
N SER A 7 -2.27 -22.03 -23.14
CA SER A 7 -1.29 -21.05 -22.67
C SER A 7 -1.30 -19.80 -23.54
N ARG A 8 -1.24 -18.62 -22.90
CA ARG A 8 -0.96 -17.35 -23.60
C ARG A 8 0.47 -17.24 -24.12
N ASN A 9 1.39 -18.01 -23.56
CA ASN A 9 2.73 -18.14 -24.10
C ASN A 9 2.70 -19.18 -25.23
N PRO A 10 2.92 -18.78 -26.50
CA PRO A 10 2.87 -19.70 -27.64
C PRO A 10 4.01 -20.73 -27.62
N LYS A 11 5.07 -20.48 -26.82
CA LYS A 11 6.20 -21.41 -26.65
C LYS A 11 5.99 -22.41 -25.51
N SER A 12 4.80 -22.46 -24.92
CA SER A 12 4.53 -23.39 -23.82
C SER A 12 4.44 -24.82 -24.35
N THR A 13 5.25 -25.72 -23.81
CA THR A 13 5.20 -27.16 -24.12
C THR A 13 4.23 -27.92 -23.22
N LYS A 14 3.72 -27.29 -22.15
CA LYS A 14 2.86 -27.92 -21.14
C LYS A 14 1.36 -27.76 -21.38
N PHE A 15 0.99 -26.85 -22.29
CA PHE A 15 -0.39 -26.48 -22.59
C PHE A 15 -0.60 -26.56 -24.12
N PRO A 16 -1.81 -26.86 -24.61
CA PRO A 16 -3.07 -26.92 -23.86
C PRO A 16 -3.19 -28.17 -22.98
N ILE A 17 -3.98 -28.05 -21.92
CA ILE A 17 -4.44 -29.20 -21.12
C ILE A 17 -5.96 -29.20 -21.11
N THR A 18 -6.56 -30.38 -21.05
CA THR A 18 -7.98 -30.53 -20.72
C THR A 18 -8.08 -30.90 -19.25
N LEU A 19 -8.93 -30.18 -18.52
CA LEU A 19 -9.31 -30.48 -17.15
C LEU A 19 -10.70 -31.10 -17.16
N ASP A 20 -10.87 -32.19 -16.44
CA ASP A 20 -12.19 -32.74 -16.11
C ASP A 20 -12.50 -32.35 -14.66
N LEU A 21 -13.45 -31.44 -14.50
CA LEU A 21 -13.81 -30.83 -13.23
C LEU A 21 -15.12 -31.46 -12.73
N GLU A 22 -15.15 -31.91 -11.49
CA GLU A 22 -16.37 -32.44 -10.89
C GLU A 22 -17.43 -31.34 -10.75
N GLY A 23 -18.62 -31.59 -11.31
CA GLY A 23 -19.74 -30.64 -11.30
C GLY A 23 -19.96 -29.90 -12.62
N SER A 24 -20.94 -28.98 -12.57
CA SER A 24 -21.45 -28.16 -13.66
C SER A 24 -20.96 -26.71 -13.55
N ALA A 25 -21.06 -25.94 -14.64
CA ALA A 25 -20.50 -24.59 -14.73
C ALA A 25 -21.05 -23.61 -13.69
N ASP A 26 -22.27 -23.83 -13.19
CA ASP A 26 -22.94 -23.07 -12.13
C ASP A 26 -22.38 -23.33 -10.72
N LYS A 27 -21.60 -24.40 -10.54
CA LYS A 27 -21.01 -24.77 -9.24
C LYS A 27 -19.49 -24.61 -9.22
N VAL A 28 -18.86 -24.81 -10.37
CA VAL A 28 -17.40 -24.72 -10.50
C VAL A 28 -16.97 -23.26 -10.53
N THR A 29 -16.14 -22.87 -9.58
CA THR A 29 -15.51 -21.55 -9.50
C THR A 29 -14.19 -21.50 -10.25
N VAL A 30 -13.76 -20.30 -10.64
CA VAL A 30 -12.44 -20.09 -11.24
C VAL A 30 -11.32 -20.50 -10.27
N LEU A 31 -11.49 -20.33 -8.96
CA LEU A 31 -10.53 -20.82 -7.96
C LEU A 31 -10.34 -22.34 -8.03
N GLN A 32 -11.43 -23.10 -8.20
CA GLN A 32 -11.34 -24.56 -8.35
C GLN A 32 -10.62 -24.96 -9.64
N VAL A 33 -10.78 -24.19 -10.73
CA VAL A 33 -9.98 -24.39 -11.96
C VAL A 33 -8.49 -24.18 -11.67
N CYS A 34 -8.13 -23.10 -10.96
CA CYS A 34 -6.75 -22.86 -10.55
C CYS A 34 -6.19 -24.00 -9.69
N GLN A 35 -6.95 -24.50 -8.72
CA GLN A 35 -6.56 -25.63 -7.88
C GLN A 35 -6.35 -26.92 -8.68
N ALA A 36 -7.19 -27.17 -9.70
CA ALA A 36 -7.02 -28.32 -10.59
C ALA A 36 -5.72 -28.21 -11.44
N ILE A 37 -5.38 -27.00 -11.90
CA ILE A 37 -4.10 -26.73 -12.58
C ILE A 37 -2.92 -26.96 -11.62
N GLU A 38 -3.01 -26.47 -10.39
CA GLU A 38 -1.98 -26.66 -9.35
C GLU A 38 -1.77 -28.15 -9.03
N LYS A 39 -2.85 -28.93 -8.90
CA LYS A 39 -2.77 -30.38 -8.66
C LYS A 39 -1.99 -31.11 -9.75
N LYS A 40 -2.11 -30.68 -11.01
CA LYS A 40 -1.35 -31.24 -12.14
C LYS A 40 0.07 -30.67 -12.23
N PHE A 41 0.24 -29.41 -11.84
CA PHE A 41 1.49 -28.67 -11.92
C PHE A 41 1.71 -27.85 -10.63
N PRO A 42 2.33 -28.44 -9.58
CA PRO A 42 2.45 -27.80 -8.26
C PRO A 42 3.13 -26.44 -8.24
N LYS A 43 3.93 -26.13 -9.28
CA LYS A 43 4.55 -24.82 -9.49
C LYS A 43 3.52 -23.68 -9.64
N TYR A 44 2.35 -23.97 -10.21
CA TYR A 44 1.32 -22.98 -10.54
C TYR A 44 0.27 -22.93 -9.45
N TYR A 45 0.63 -22.48 -8.25
CA TYR A 45 -0.35 -22.19 -7.19
C TYR A 45 -1.31 -21.05 -7.60
N PRO A 46 -2.54 -20.98 -7.07
CA PRO A 46 -3.61 -20.13 -7.60
C PRO A 46 -3.24 -18.67 -7.84
N ASP A 47 -2.54 -18.04 -6.91
CA ASP A 47 -2.14 -16.62 -7.04
C ASP A 47 -1.15 -16.37 -8.19
N ARG A 48 -0.35 -17.36 -8.57
CA ARG A 48 0.59 -17.28 -9.70
C ARG A 48 -0.11 -17.40 -11.06
N GLN A 49 -1.37 -17.78 -11.07
CA GLN A 49 -2.14 -17.98 -12.29
C GLN A 49 -2.94 -16.73 -12.64
N ARG A 50 -2.97 -16.37 -13.93
CA ARG A 50 -4.00 -15.48 -14.47
C ARG A 50 -4.78 -16.23 -15.54
N LEU A 51 -6.03 -16.53 -15.22
CA LEU A 51 -6.99 -17.10 -16.15
C LEU A 51 -7.81 -15.99 -16.81
N THR A 52 -7.98 -16.08 -18.12
CA THR A 52 -8.81 -15.16 -18.90
C THR A 52 -9.68 -15.91 -19.88
N ASP A 53 -10.74 -15.27 -20.34
CA ASP A 53 -11.43 -15.72 -21.54
C ASP A 53 -10.56 -15.54 -22.80
N MET A 54 -11.12 -15.88 -23.96
CA MET A 54 -10.46 -15.76 -25.25
C MET A 54 -10.24 -14.30 -25.68
N ASP A 55 -11.08 -13.37 -25.20
CA ASP A 55 -10.96 -11.92 -25.39
C ASP A 55 -9.98 -11.24 -24.41
N LYS A 56 -9.23 -12.07 -23.67
CA LYS A 56 -8.20 -11.67 -22.72
C LYS A 56 -8.73 -10.97 -21.46
N LYS A 57 -10.03 -11.01 -21.19
CA LYS A 57 -10.65 -10.46 -19.99
C LYS A 57 -10.34 -11.35 -18.77
N PRO A 58 -9.82 -10.78 -17.67
CA PRO A 58 -9.55 -11.55 -16.45
C PRO A 58 -10.80 -12.21 -15.87
N LEU A 59 -10.67 -13.47 -15.47
CA LEU A 59 -11.70 -14.23 -14.76
C LEU A 59 -11.53 -14.04 -13.25
N ASP A 60 -12.63 -13.74 -12.54
CA ASP A 60 -12.60 -13.55 -11.09
C ASP A 60 -12.66 -14.90 -10.37
N HIS A 61 -11.74 -15.13 -9.42
CA HIS A 61 -11.63 -16.37 -8.65
C HIS A 61 -12.92 -16.75 -7.92
N ASP A 62 -13.67 -15.74 -7.46
CA ASP A 62 -14.86 -15.94 -6.62
C ASP A 62 -16.12 -16.23 -7.46
N LYS A 63 -16.06 -16.06 -8.78
CA LYS A 63 -17.19 -16.31 -9.69
C LYS A 63 -17.19 -17.74 -10.20
N THR A 64 -18.39 -18.25 -10.41
CA THR A 64 -18.64 -19.50 -11.12
C THR A 64 -18.34 -19.34 -12.61
N LEU A 65 -18.06 -20.45 -13.29
CA LEU A 65 -17.83 -20.44 -14.73
C LEU A 65 -19.09 -19.97 -15.49
N ALA A 66 -20.29 -20.32 -15.01
CA ALA A 66 -21.55 -19.87 -15.58
C ALA A 66 -21.73 -18.34 -15.49
N GLU A 67 -21.42 -17.71 -14.35
CA GLU A 67 -21.47 -16.24 -14.20
C GLU A 67 -20.52 -15.50 -15.14
N LEU A 68 -19.51 -16.21 -15.66
CA LEU A 68 -18.53 -15.70 -16.62
C LEU A 68 -18.82 -16.14 -18.06
N ASN A 69 -19.97 -16.78 -18.31
CA ASN A 69 -20.38 -17.34 -19.60
C ASN A 69 -19.40 -18.38 -20.16
N ILE A 70 -18.76 -19.17 -19.29
CA ILE A 70 -17.87 -20.26 -19.65
C ILE A 70 -18.65 -21.58 -19.57
N ALA A 71 -18.98 -22.14 -20.73
CA ALA A 71 -19.71 -23.39 -20.85
C ALA A 71 -18.79 -24.62 -20.76
N ASP A 72 -19.40 -25.81 -20.68
CA ASP A 72 -18.69 -27.08 -20.84
C ASP A 72 -18.05 -27.17 -22.24
N GLY A 73 -16.82 -27.67 -22.31
CA GLY A 73 -16.00 -27.73 -23.52
C GLY A 73 -15.32 -26.41 -23.91
N ALA A 74 -15.56 -25.32 -23.16
CA ALA A 74 -14.95 -24.02 -23.47
C ALA A 74 -13.41 -24.05 -23.37
N THR A 75 -12.78 -23.10 -24.07
CA THR A 75 -11.35 -22.84 -23.97
C THR A 75 -11.11 -21.54 -23.21
N ILE A 76 -10.25 -21.58 -22.19
CA ILE A 76 -9.75 -20.42 -21.46
C ILE A 76 -8.24 -20.29 -21.62
N GLN A 77 -7.72 -19.11 -21.33
CA GLN A 77 -6.31 -18.80 -21.46
C GLN A 77 -5.62 -18.70 -20.10
N PHE A 78 -4.49 -19.38 -19.96
CA PHE A 78 -3.60 -19.36 -18.80
C PHE A 78 -2.37 -18.48 -19.05
N LYS A 79 -2.00 -17.69 -18.05
CA LYS A 79 -0.72 -16.96 -17.98
C LYS A 79 -0.06 -17.20 -16.63
N ASP A 80 1.21 -17.61 -16.67
CA ASP A 80 2.10 -17.61 -15.50
C ASP A 80 2.50 -16.17 -15.17
N LEU A 81 2.14 -15.70 -13.97
CA LEU A 81 2.51 -14.37 -13.46
C LEU A 81 3.91 -14.34 -12.84
N GLY A 82 4.55 -15.50 -12.65
CA GLY A 82 5.78 -15.67 -11.89
C GLY A 82 5.53 -15.70 -10.38
N PRO A 83 6.60 -15.78 -9.55
CA PRO A 83 6.47 -15.74 -8.10
C PRO A 83 5.69 -14.52 -7.62
N GLN A 84 4.64 -14.77 -6.83
CA GLN A 84 3.78 -13.76 -6.22
C GLN A 84 4.00 -13.70 -4.71
N ILE A 85 3.75 -12.53 -4.13
CA ILE A 85 3.82 -12.26 -2.69
C ILE A 85 2.58 -11.51 -2.24
N GLY A 86 2.08 -11.83 -1.04
CA GLY A 86 0.90 -11.19 -0.48
C GLY A 86 1.11 -9.71 -0.18
N TRP A 87 0.09 -8.88 -0.45
CA TRP A 87 0.16 -7.43 -0.18
C TRP A 87 0.48 -7.10 1.27
N ARG A 88 -0.07 -7.88 2.22
CA ARG A 88 0.27 -7.74 3.64
C ARG A 88 1.78 -7.83 3.84
N THR A 89 2.40 -8.92 3.38
CA THR A 89 3.84 -9.14 3.50
C THR A 89 4.64 -8.04 2.81
N VAL A 90 4.18 -7.55 1.66
CA VAL A 90 4.84 -6.43 0.98
C VAL A 90 4.86 -5.19 1.86
N PHE A 91 3.72 -4.79 2.44
CA PHE A 91 3.66 -3.61 3.31
C PHE A 91 4.51 -3.78 4.58
N LEU A 92 4.56 -4.98 5.16
CA LEU A 92 5.46 -5.27 6.31
C LEU A 92 6.94 -5.08 5.94
N ILE A 93 7.34 -5.44 4.71
CA ILE A 93 8.72 -5.23 4.25
C ILE A 93 8.97 -3.74 3.97
N GLU A 94 8.02 -3.07 3.31
CA GLU A 94 8.13 -1.65 2.96
C GLU A 94 8.28 -0.75 4.20
N TYR A 95 7.44 -0.96 5.23
CA TYR A 95 7.44 -0.16 6.47
C TYR A 95 8.44 -0.65 7.51
N GLY A 96 8.79 -1.95 7.49
CA GLY A 96 9.82 -2.52 8.36
C GLY A 96 11.22 -1.95 8.10
N GLY A 97 11.51 -1.53 6.86
CA GLY A 97 12.79 -0.89 6.53
C GLY A 97 13.08 0.34 7.36
N PRO A 98 12.27 1.40 7.28
CA PRO A 98 12.42 2.58 8.13
C PRO A 98 12.51 2.25 9.63
N LEU A 99 11.73 1.28 10.14
CA LEU A 99 11.80 0.87 11.55
C LEU A 99 13.17 0.30 11.96
N VAL A 100 13.92 -0.28 11.03
CA VAL A 100 15.28 -0.76 11.27
C VAL A 100 16.31 0.35 11.00
N ILE A 101 16.11 1.13 9.93
CA ILE A 101 17.06 2.13 9.47
C ILE A 101 17.14 3.32 10.44
N HIS A 102 16.02 3.86 10.92
CA HIS A 102 16.03 5.01 11.82
C HIS A 102 16.83 4.73 13.12
N PRO A 103 16.63 3.60 13.83
CA PRO A 103 17.45 3.25 14.99
C PRO A 103 18.94 3.08 14.68
N ILE A 104 19.30 2.54 13.52
CA ILE A 104 20.70 2.41 13.11
C ILE A 104 21.36 3.79 13.06
N PHE A 105 20.74 4.76 12.38
CA PHE A 105 21.29 6.12 12.28
C PHE A 105 21.30 6.86 13.61
N TYR A 106 20.27 6.67 14.43
CA TYR A 106 20.14 7.36 15.71
C TYR A 106 21.11 6.82 16.77
N TYR A 107 21.16 5.50 16.98
CA TYR A 107 21.98 4.90 18.04
C TYR A 107 23.42 4.60 17.63
N LEU A 108 23.68 4.39 16.34
CA LEU A 108 25.04 4.16 15.82
C LEU A 108 25.62 5.41 15.16
N SER A 109 25.12 6.60 15.51
CA SER A 109 25.52 7.90 14.93
C SER A 109 27.04 8.11 14.92
N LYS A 110 27.75 7.74 16.00
CA LYS A 110 29.23 7.83 16.06
C LYS A 110 29.93 7.09 14.92
N HIS A 111 29.44 5.89 14.56
CA HIS A 111 30.05 5.09 13.50
C HIS A 111 29.70 5.60 12.10
N ILE A 112 28.55 6.28 11.97
CA ILE A 112 28.03 6.78 10.70
C ILE A 112 28.59 8.15 10.35
N TYR A 113 28.65 9.05 11.34
CA TYR A 113 29.08 10.44 11.15
C TYR A 113 30.52 10.70 11.61
N GLY A 114 31.18 9.73 12.23
CA GLY A 114 32.58 9.82 12.68
C GLY A 114 32.78 10.55 14.02
N ASP A 115 31.82 11.38 14.43
CA ASP A 115 31.89 12.18 15.65
C ASP A 115 30.94 11.71 16.75
N ALA A 116 31.38 11.82 17.99
CA ALA A 116 30.51 11.64 19.15
C ALA A 116 29.78 12.96 19.47
N PHE A 117 28.45 12.96 19.40
CA PHE A 117 27.62 14.10 19.76
C PHE A 117 26.33 13.65 20.46
N GLN A 118 25.71 14.57 21.18
CA GLN A 118 24.40 14.34 21.79
C GLN A 118 23.30 14.80 20.82
N HIS A 119 22.30 13.95 20.63
CA HIS A 119 21.13 14.32 19.84
C HIS A 119 20.32 15.40 20.57
N SER A 120 19.82 16.37 19.82
CA SER A 120 18.94 17.41 20.37
C SER A 120 17.55 16.85 20.71
N THR A 121 16.79 17.59 21.51
CA THR A 121 15.37 17.28 21.79
C THR A 121 14.55 17.20 20.50
N MET A 122 14.80 18.10 19.54
CA MET A 122 14.14 18.07 18.23
C MET A 122 14.40 16.76 17.49
N GLN A 123 15.67 16.33 17.40
CA GLN A 123 16.04 15.06 16.76
C GLN A 123 15.36 13.87 17.44
N THR A 124 15.35 13.87 18.78
CA THR A 124 14.71 12.83 19.60
C THR A 124 13.22 12.75 19.33
N VAL A 125 12.52 13.89 19.31
CA VAL A 125 11.08 13.95 19.05
C VAL A 125 10.76 13.48 17.63
N VAL A 126 11.49 13.96 16.63
CA VAL A 126 11.30 13.54 15.24
C VAL A 126 11.59 12.04 15.06
N PHE A 127 12.59 11.50 15.76
CA PHE A 127 12.84 10.06 15.81
C PHE A 127 11.61 9.29 16.30
N TYR A 128 11.04 9.66 17.45
CA TYR A 128 9.86 8.99 17.95
C TYR A 128 8.64 9.16 17.05
N MET A 129 8.45 10.33 16.41
CA MET A 129 7.38 10.54 15.43
C MET A 129 7.53 9.58 14.24
N CYS A 130 8.73 9.47 13.66
CA CYS A 130 8.98 8.51 12.57
C CYS A 130 8.75 7.05 13.02
N MET A 131 9.26 6.68 14.19
CA MET A 131 9.09 5.32 14.72
C MET A 131 7.62 4.99 14.98
N LEU A 132 6.88 5.88 15.64
CA LEU A 132 5.45 5.70 15.91
C LEU A 132 4.61 5.70 14.64
N HIS A 133 4.95 6.53 13.65
CA HIS A 133 4.34 6.49 12.32
C HIS A 133 4.45 5.08 11.72
N PHE A 134 5.67 4.57 11.57
CA PHE A 134 5.88 3.27 10.92
C PHE A 134 5.35 2.10 11.76
N LEU A 135 5.43 2.15 13.09
CA LEU A 135 4.80 1.15 13.96
C LEU A 135 3.29 1.12 13.79
N LYS A 136 2.64 2.29 13.70
CA LYS A 136 1.23 2.39 13.37
C LYS A 136 0.93 1.79 11.98
N ARG A 137 1.75 2.07 10.97
CA ARG A 137 1.56 1.53 9.61
C ARG A 137 1.68 0.00 9.58
N GLU A 138 2.61 -0.57 10.34
CA GLU A 138 2.72 -2.03 10.55
C GLU A 138 1.48 -2.60 11.24
N PHE A 139 1.05 -1.97 12.34
CA PHE A 139 -0.16 -2.35 13.05
C PHE A 139 -1.40 -2.33 12.14
N GLU A 140 -1.60 -1.25 11.39
CA GLU A 140 -2.70 -1.12 10.43
C GLU A 140 -2.64 -2.21 9.35
N THR A 141 -1.45 -2.54 8.86
CA THR A 141 -1.23 -3.59 7.87
C THR A 141 -1.63 -4.97 8.38
N ILE A 142 -1.39 -5.25 9.66
CA ILE A 142 -1.69 -6.53 10.31
C ILE A 142 -3.17 -6.63 10.68
N PHE A 143 -3.75 -5.59 11.27
CA PHE A 143 -5.04 -5.67 11.96
C PHE A 143 -6.19 -4.90 11.28
N VAL A 144 -5.88 -3.88 10.47
CA VAL A 144 -6.89 -2.96 9.90
C VAL A 144 -7.11 -3.24 8.42
N HIS A 145 -6.06 -3.33 7.61
CA HIS A 145 -6.16 -3.42 6.16
C HIS A 145 -6.78 -4.75 5.68
N ARG A 146 -7.74 -4.64 4.74
CA ARG A 146 -8.32 -5.77 3.99
C ARG A 146 -7.99 -5.63 2.51
N PHE A 147 -7.08 -6.45 1.99
CA PHE A 147 -6.62 -6.37 0.59
C PHE A 147 -7.60 -7.09 -0.35
N SER A 148 -7.94 -6.46 -1.48
CA SER A 148 -8.93 -6.97 -2.45
C SER A 148 -8.33 -7.82 -3.57
N HIS A 149 -7.02 -7.74 -3.77
CA HIS A 149 -6.23 -8.69 -4.56
C HIS A 149 -5.22 -9.29 -3.60
N GLY A 150 -5.04 -10.61 -3.62
CA GLY A 150 -4.21 -11.29 -2.63
C GLY A 150 -2.75 -10.90 -2.74
N THR A 151 -2.24 -10.75 -3.97
CA THR A 151 -0.80 -10.75 -4.22
C THR A 151 -0.34 -9.78 -5.32
N MET A 152 0.99 -9.63 -5.43
CA MET A 152 1.68 -8.91 -6.50
C MET A 152 2.97 -9.64 -6.92
N PRO A 153 3.55 -9.35 -8.10
CA PRO A 153 4.81 -9.96 -8.51
C PRO A 153 5.94 -9.66 -7.53
N PHE A 154 6.65 -10.70 -7.07
CA PHE A 154 7.66 -10.59 -6.03
C PHE A 154 8.75 -9.54 -6.31
N ARG A 155 9.21 -9.44 -7.56
CA ARG A 155 10.25 -8.46 -7.96
C ARG A 155 9.87 -7.01 -7.67
N ASN A 156 8.59 -6.70 -7.63
CA ASN A 156 8.13 -5.34 -7.34
C ASN A 156 8.34 -4.94 -5.87
N VAL A 157 8.56 -5.89 -4.95
CA VAL A 157 8.91 -5.60 -3.55
C VAL A 157 10.16 -4.74 -3.47
N PHE A 158 11.22 -5.06 -4.23
CA PHE A 158 12.45 -4.29 -4.23
C PHE A 158 12.24 -2.86 -4.74
N LYS A 159 11.42 -2.71 -5.79
CA LYS A 159 11.10 -1.39 -6.34
C LYS A 159 10.31 -0.55 -5.34
N ASN A 160 9.28 -1.12 -4.73
CA ASN A 160 8.45 -0.38 -3.78
C ASN A 160 9.21 -0.07 -2.48
N SER A 161 9.95 -1.06 -1.96
CA SER A 161 10.77 -0.90 -0.76
C SER A 161 11.89 0.10 -0.99
N GLY A 162 12.50 0.13 -2.17
CA GLY A 162 13.53 1.12 -2.51
C GLY A 162 13.06 2.55 -2.30
N HIS A 163 11.80 2.87 -2.62
CA HIS A 163 11.25 4.20 -2.35
C HIS A 163 11.21 4.53 -0.85
N TYR A 164 10.61 3.65 -0.04
CA TYR A 164 10.46 3.86 1.40
C TYR A 164 11.80 3.78 2.13
N TRP A 165 12.63 2.79 1.83
CA TRP A 165 13.90 2.55 2.51
C TRP A 165 14.93 3.62 2.16
N ILE A 166 14.98 4.09 0.91
CA ILE A 166 15.96 5.11 0.52
C ILE A 166 15.48 6.50 0.93
N LEU A 167 14.29 6.94 0.50
CA LEU A 167 13.86 8.31 0.73
C LEU A 167 13.39 8.56 2.16
N SER A 168 12.63 7.63 2.74
CA SER A 168 12.14 7.77 4.11
C SER A 168 13.10 7.18 5.13
N GLY A 169 13.69 6.01 4.88
CA GLY A 169 14.67 5.41 5.78
C GLY A 169 16.00 6.16 5.77
N VAL A 170 16.85 5.87 4.79
CA VAL A 170 18.25 6.34 4.77
C VAL A 170 18.34 7.86 4.66
N ASN A 171 17.61 8.47 3.73
CA ASN A 171 17.72 9.91 3.46
C ASN A 171 17.15 10.75 4.63
N LEU A 172 16.01 10.42 5.22
CA LEU A 172 15.55 11.17 6.41
C LEU A 172 16.48 10.93 7.59
N ALA A 173 16.79 9.67 7.89
CA ALA A 173 17.57 9.34 9.07
C ALA A 173 18.97 9.94 9.01
N TYR A 174 19.66 9.85 7.87
CA TYR A 174 20.97 10.46 7.67
C TYR A 174 20.91 11.97 7.90
N TRP A 175 19.97 12.67 7.26
CA TRP A 175 19.95 14.13 7.27
C TRP A 175 19.36 14.75 8.54
N ILE A 176 18.52 14.03 9.28
CA ILE A 176 17.91 14.54 10.51
C ILE A 176 18.81 14.26 11.72
N TYR A 177 19.42 13.07 11.79
CA TYR A 177 20.17 12.65 12.99
C TYR A 177 21.66 13.04 12.97
N GLY A 178 22.11 13.76 11.95
CA GLY A 178 23.51 14.19 11.86
C GLY A 178 23.92 15.32 12.80
N PRO A 179 25.23 15.59 12.91
CA PRO A 179 25.82 16.52 13.88
C PRO A 179 25.42 18.00 13.69
N TRP A 180 24.93 18.39 12.52
CA TRP A 180 24.45 19.75 12.25
C TRP A 180 23.15 20.10 13.00
N TYR A 181 22.40 19.09 13.47
CA TYR A 181 21.24 19.27 14.35
C TYR A 181 21.49 18.76 15.79
N ALA A 182 22.76 18.56 16.18
CA ALA A 182 23.13 18.13 17.53
C ALA A 182 22.69 19.14 18.61
N ALA A 183 22.65 18.69 19.86
CA ALA A 183 22.38 19.55 21.01
C ALA A 183 23.34 20.76 21.05
N GLY A 184 22.79 21.95 21.32
CA GLY A 184 23.55 23.21 21.32
C GLY A 184 23.78 23.84 19.94
N LYS A 185 23.28 23.25 18.85
CA LYS A 185 23.27 23.89 17.53
C LYS A 185 22.00 24.73 17.35
N ALA A 186 22.16 25.97 16.93
CA ALA A 186 21.05 26.90 16.64
C ALA A 186 20.00 26.29 15.67
N ALA A 187 20.46 25.49 14.69
CA ALA A 187 19.57 24.83 13.72
C ALA A 187 18.57 23.84 14.38
N ALA A 188 18.89 23.33 15.57
CA ALA A 188 18.08 22.37 16.31
C ALA A 188 17.21 22.99 17.42
N GLU A 189 17.41 24.27 17.72
CA GLU A 189 16.67 24.96 18.77
C GLU A 189 15.20 25.13 18.40
N ARG A 190 14.31 24.75 19.31
CA ARG A 190 12.86 24.91 19.17
C ARG A 190 12.31 25.39 20.50
N SER A 191 11.35 26.31 20.47
CA SER A 191 10.60 26.64 21.67
C SER A 191 9.70 25.46 22.07
N ASP A 192 9.43 25.33 23.36
CA ASP A 192 8.56 24.28 23.89
C ASP A 192 7.16 24.32 23.24
N VAL A 193 6.63 25.52 23.03
CA VAL A 193 5.33 25.72 22.34
C VAL A 193 5.36 25.14 20.93
N TRP A 194 6.43 25.37 20.17
CA TRP A 194 6.55 24.83 18.82
C TRP A 194 6.70 23.31 18.83
N LEU A 195 7.47 22.77 19.78
CA LEU A 195 7.69 21.34 19.93
C LEU A 195 6.39 20.60 20.29
N TYR A 196 5.71 21.01 21.36
CA TYR A 196 4.46 20.39 21.81
C TYR A 196 3.31 20.63 20.84
N GLY A 197 3.23 21.81 20.23
CA GLY A 197 2.26 22.11 19.17
C GLY A 197 2.45 21.18 17.97
N SER A 198 3.70 20.96 17.54
CA SER A 198 4.01 20.01 16.46
C SER A 198 3.61 18.58 16.83
N ILE A 199 3.93 18.13 18.06
CA ILE A 199 3.53 16.79 18.54
C ILE A 199 2.01 16.63 18.50
N ALA A 200 1.25 17.62 18.99
CA ALA A 200 -0.21 17.59 19.01
C ALA A 200 -0.82 17.52 17.60
N VAL A 201 -0.37 18.38 16.67
CA VAL A 201 -0.90 18.38 15.29
C VAL A 201 -0.52 17.10 14.56
N TRP A 202 0.70 16.59 14.75
CA TRP A 202 1.12 15.33 14.18
C TRP A 202 0.32 14.15 14.73
N ALA A 203 0.12 14.06 16.04
CA ALA A 203 -0.67 13.01 16.65
C ALA A 203 -2.12 13.04 16.17
N TRP A 204 -2.71 14.24 16.06
CA TRP A 204 -4.03 14.42 15.46
C TRP A 204 -4.07 13.91 14.01
N ALA A 205 -3.06 14.23 13.20
CA ALA A 205 -2.97 13.78 11.81
C ALA A 205 -2.86 12.25 11.71
N GLU A 206 -2.03 11.61 12.55
CA GLU A 206 -1.92 10.15 12.60
C GLU A 206 -3.22 9.48 13.02
N LEU A 207 -3.88 9.98 14.07
CA LEU A 207 -5.17 9.45 14.52
C LEU A 207 -6.25 9.64 13.45
N SER A 208 -6.26 10.79 12.79
CA SER A 208 -7.20 11.08 11.69
C SER A 208 -6.98 10.14 10.50
N ASN A 209 -5.72 9.88 10.14
CA ASN A 209 -5.36 8.89 9.14
C ASN A 209 -5.84 7.48 9.55
N LEU A 210 -5.62 7.05 10.81
CA LEU A 210 -6.11 5.76 11.32
C LEU A 210 -7.64 5.65 11.23
N ILE A 211 -8.37 6.68 11.66
CA ILE A 211 -9.84 6.73 11.58
C ILE A 211 -10.28 6.49 10.14
N THR A 212 -9.64 7.14 9.16
CA THR A 212 -9.99 6.94 7.75
C THR A 212 -9.69 5.52 7.26
N HIS A 213 -8.61 4.88 7.71
CA HIS A 213 -8.32 3.47 7.40
C HIS A 213 -9.35 2.52 8.01
N ILE A 214 -9.79 2.76 9.25
CA ILE A 214 -10.87 1.99 9.90
C ILE A 214 -12.18 2.15 9.14
N THR A 215 -12.54 3.37 8.72
CA THR A 215 -13.72 3.61 7.87
C THR A 215 -13.63 2.81 6.58
N LEU A 216 -12.49 2.84 5.88
CA LEU A 216 -12.28 2.09 4.64
C LEU A 216 -12.37 0.57 4.85
N ARG A 217 -11.89 0.06 6.00
CA ARG A 217 -12.03 -1.35 6.38
C ARG A 217 -13.50 -1.73 6.57
N ASN A 218 -14.26 -0.90 7.29
CA ASN A 218 -15.65 -1.19 7.65
C ASN A 218 -16.60 -1.16 6.45
N LEU A 219 -16.24 -0.46 5.38
CA LEU A 219 -16.99 -0.47 4.10
C LEU A 219 -16.94 -1.81 3.37
N ARG A 220 -16.06 -2.72 3.79
CA ARG A 220 -15.95 -4.07 3.25
C ARG A 220 -16.37 -5.05 4.32
N PRO A 221 -17.60 -5.60 4.30
CA PRO A 221 -17.95 -6.76 5.11
C PRO A 221 -16.89 -7.87 4.96
N ALA A 222 -16.64 -8.63 6.02
CA ALA A 222 -15.66 -9.71 5.95
C ALA A 222 -16.10 -10.73 4.88
N GLY A 223 -15.20 -11.09 3.97
CA GLY A 223 -15.49 -12.03 2.88
C GLY A 223 -16.10 -11.44 1.61
N THR A 224 -16.39 -10.14 1.55
CA THR A 224 -16.91 -9.51 0.32
C THR A 224 -15.86 -8.60 -0.35
N ARG A 225 -15.89 -8.56 -1.68
CA ARG A 225 -15.08 -7.64 -2.51
C ARG A 225 -15.86 -6.40 -2.97
N GLN A 226 -17.08 -6.21 -2.46
CA GLN A 226 -17.94 -5.10 -2.85
C GLN A 226 -17.29 -3.76 -2.48
N ARG A 227 -17.31 -2.83 -3.43
CA ARG A 227 -16.82 -1.47 -3.23
C ARG A 227 -18.00 -0.57 -2.90
N ASN A 228 -17.86 0.20 -1.83
CA ASN A 228 -18.83 1.19 -1.40
C ASN A 228 -18.19 2.58 -1.37
N ILE A 229 -19.03 3.61 -1.44
CA ILE A 229 -18.59 5.00 -1.32
C ILE A 229 -18.36 5.32 0.17
N PRO A 230 -17.17 5.78 0.58
CA PRO A 230 -16.93 6.19 1.96
C PRO A 230 -17.62 7.52 2.27
N TYR A 231 -18.15 7.69 3.48
CA TYR A 231 -18.77 8.93 3.96
C TYR A 231 -18.29 9.29 5.37
N GLY A 232 -18.55 10.52 5.80
CA GLY A 232 -18.20 11.02 7.13
C GLY A 232 -16.81 11.65 7.18
N TYR A 233 -16.12 11.44 8.31
CA TYR A 233 -14.89 12.15 8.70
C TYR A 233 -13.86 12.28 7.57
N GLY A 234 -13.67 13.51 7.08
CA GLY A 234 -12.81 13.85 5.94
C GLY A 234 -13.36 13.41 4.57
N PHE A 235 -14.03 12.26 4.50
CA PHE A 235 -14.58 11.71 3.27
C PHE A 235 -15.65 12.59 2.64
N ASP A 236 -16.40 13.37 3.42
CA ASP A 236 -17.41 14.28 2.86
C ASP A 236 -16.81 15.43 2.06
N LEU A 237 -15.53 15.76 2.32
CA LEU A 237 -14.80 16.82 1.61
C LEU A 237 -13.94 16.26 0.48
N VAL A 238 -13.29 15.12 0.70
CA VAL A 238 -12.29 14.58 -0.23
C VAL A 238 -12.39 13.06 -0.36
N SER A 239 -11.86 12.54 -1.47
CA SER A 239 -11.96 11.11 -1.80
C SER A 239 -10.94 10.26 -1.06
N CYS A 240 -9.79 10.85 -0.74
CA CYS A 240 -8.67 10.19 -0.05
C CYS A 240 -8.20 11.01 1.15
N PRO A 241 -9.03 11.20 2.19
CA PRO A 241 -8.66 11.95 3.39
C PRO A 241 -7.48 11.31 4.13
N ASN A 242 -7.32 9.99 4.01
CA ASN A 242 -6.17 9.27 4.53
C ASN A 242 -4.84 9.86 4.02
N TYR A 243 -4.76 10.17 2.72
CA TYR A 243 -3.58 10.81 2.14
C TYR A 243 -3.43 12.26 2.58
N THR A 244 -4.53 13.00 2.77
CA THR A 244 -4.51 14.37 3.28
C THR A 244 -3.87 14.43 4.66
N PHE A 245 -4.33 13.58 5.58
CA PHE A 245 -3.81 13.53 6.94
C PHE A 245 -2.37 13.02 6.98
N GLU A 246 -2.02 12.08 6.13
CA GLU A 246 -0.63 11.63 5.93
C GLU A 246 0.29 12.81 5.54
N THR A 247 -0.11 13.61 4.54
CA THR A 247 0.63 14.80 4.11
C THR A 247 0.73 15.84 5.23
N ILE A 248 -0.31 16.03 6.05
CA ILE A 248 -0.25 16.94 7.19
C ILE A 248 0.79 16.45 8.20
N GLY A 249 0.77 15.17 8.57
CA GLY A 249 1.74 14.58 9.50
C GLY A 249 3.18 14.79 9.04
N TRP A 250 3.49 14.47 7.78
CA TRP A 250 4.84 14.67 7.24
C TRP A 250 5.22 16.13 7.07
N THR A 251 4.27 17.02 6.78
CA THR A 251 4.51 18.47 6.76
C THR A 251 4.91 18.99 8.13
N VAL A 252 4.27 18.50 9.20
CA VAL A 252 4.67 18.83 10.58
C VAL A 252 6.09 18.35 10.88
N VAL A 253 6.46 17.13 10.45
CA VAL A 253 7.84 16.63 10.58
C VAL A 253 8.83 17.49 9.81
N SER A 254 8.50 17.94 8.60
CA SER A 254 9.35 18.84 7.81
C SER A 254 9.53 20.20 8.48
N LEU A 255 8.46 20.76 9.03
CA LEU A 255 8.48 22.04 9.76
C LEU A 255 9.26 21.95 11.07
N LEU A 256 9.05 20.87 11.85
CA LEU A 256 9.74 20.66 13.11
C LEU A 256 11.24 20.43 12.89
N SER A 257 11.60 19.56 11.95
CA SER A 257 13.00 19.25 11.66
C SER A 257 13.73 20.36 10.91
N THR A 258 13.01 21.20 10.14
CA THR A 258 13.57 22.15 9.16
C THR A 258 14.54 21.51 8.16
N SER A 259 14.49 20.18 8.03
CA SER A 259 15.42 19.42 7.21
C SER A 259 14.98 19.49 5.75
N TRP A 260 15.90 19.84 4.86
CA TRP A 260 15.66 19.81 3.41
C TRP A 260 15.25 18.40 2.95
N SER A 261 15.84 17.38 3.56
CA SER A 261 15.54 15.96 3.29
C SER A 261 14.11 15.61 3.67
N ALA A 262 13.62 16.13 4.81
CA ALA A 262 12.23 15.97 5.22
C ALA A 262 11.25 16.65 4.26
N TRP A 263 11.59 17.84 3.76
CA TRP A 263 10.79 18.51 2.73
C TRP A 263 10.78 17.76 1.40
N LEU A 264 11.95 17.29 0.94
CA LEU A 264 12.05 16.48 -0.28
C LEU A 264 11.14 15.24 -0.17
N PHE A 265 11.24 14.49 0.92
CA PHE A 265 10.40 13.33 1.14
C PHE A 265 8.91 13.71 1.14
N ASN A 266 8.54 14.76 1.89
CA ASN A 266 7.15 15.20 1.98
C ASN A 266 6.57 15.59 0.61
N PHE A 267 7.32 16.32 -0.23
CA PHE A 267 6.87 16.71 -1.56
C PHE A 267 6.73 15.51 -2.51
N VAL A 268 7.71 14.60 -2.50
CA VAL A 268 7.65 13.41 -3.35
C VAL A 268 6.49 12.50 -2.93
N ALA A 269 6.35 12.23 -1.63
CA ALA A 269 5.29 11.40 -1.08
C ALA A 269 3.90 12.01 -1.36
N THR A 270 3.74 13.32 -1.11
CA THR A 270 2.50 14.05 -1.36
C THR A 270 2.14 14.04 -2.84
N GLY A 271 3.11 14.30 -3.74
CA GLY A 271 2.88 14.24 -5.19
C GLY A 271 2.43 12.85 -5.65
N GLN A 272 3.09 11.79 -5.16
CA GLN A 272 2.72 10.42 -5.49
C GLN A 272 1.31 10.05 -4.98
N MET A 273 0.99 10.42 -3.74
CA MET A 273 -0.34 10.20 -3.16
C MET A 273 -1.41 10.99 -3.90
N TYR A 274 -1.12 12.22 -4.34
CA TYR A 274 -2.04 13.03 -5.11
C TYR A 274 -2.38 12.38 -6.46
N ILE A 275 -1.38 11.85 -7.18
CA ILE A 275 -1.61 11.10 -8.42
C ILE A 275 -2.54 9.90 -8.17
N TRP A 276 -2.31 9.15 -7.08
CA TRP A 276 -3.18 8.04 -6.70
C TRP A 276 -4.58 8.49 -6.27
N ALA A 277 -4.70 9.62 -5.59
CA ALA A 277 -5.96 10.20 -5.18
C ALA A 277 -6.81 10.59 -6.38
N VAL A 278 -6.23 11.28 -7.36
CA VAL A 278 -6.91 11.67 -8.60
C VAL A 278 -7.37 10.43 -9.37
N ALA A 279 -6.52 9.41 -9.49
CA ALA A 279 -6.90 8.16 -10.13
C ALA A 279 -8.06 7.46 -9.39
N LYS A 280 -8.05 7.45 -8.05
CA LYS A 280 -9.14 6.87 -7.23
C LYS A 280 -10.43 7.67 -7.37
N HIS A 281 -10.36 9.00 -7.30
CA HIS A 281 -11.48 9.91 -7.47
C HIS A 281 -12.16 9.74 -8.85
N LYS A 282 -11.38 9.70 -9.93
CA LYS A 282 -11.89 9.46 -11.28
C LYS A 282 -12.59 8.11 -11.41
N ARG A 283 -12.04 7.05 -10.81
CA ARG A 283 -12.70 5.74 -10.77
C ARG A 283 -14.02 5.79 -10.02
N TYR A 284 -14.07 6.41 -8.84
CA TYR A 284 -15.31 6.53 -8.08
C TYR A 284 -16.41 7.27 -8.86
N ARG A 285 -16.07 8.38 -9.52
CA ARG A 285 -17.02 9.12 -10.37
C ARG A 285 -17.55 8.33 -11.57
N LYS A 286 -16.76 7.39 -12.09
CA LYS A 286 -17.16 6.51 -13.21
C LYS A 286 -17.99 5.32 -12.72
N GLU A 287 -17.62 4.77 -11.57
CA GLU A 287 -18.20 3.55 -11.02
C GLU A 287 -19.54 3.80 -10.33
N PHE A 288 -19.68 4.93 -9.61
CA PHE A 288 -20.84 5.24 -8.79
C PHE A 288 -21.61 6.44 -9.34
N LYS A 289 -22.87 6.23 -9.72
CA LYS A 289 -23.76 7.29 -10.25
C LYS A 289 -24.11 8.34 -9.19
N ASP A 290 -24.18 7.91 -7.94
CA ASP A 290 -24.51 8.67 -6.73
C ASP A 290 -23.28 9.28 -6.03
N TYR A 291 -22.09 9.23 -6.65
CA TYR A 291 -20.88 9.80 -6.07
C TYR A 291 -20.99 11.32 -5.82
N PRO A 292 -20.66 11.82 -4.61
CA PRO A 292 -20.78 13.24 -4.29
C PRO A 292 -19.91 14.12 -5.20
N ARG A 293 -20.55 15.00 -5.98
CA ARG A 293 -19.89 15.82 -7.01
C ARG A 293 -19.00 16.92 -6.44
N ASN A 294 -19.25 17.36 -5.21
CA ASN A 294 -18.51 18.44 -4.56
C ASN A 294 -17.19 17.98 -3.94
N ARG A 295 -16.96 16.67 -3.81
CA ARG A 295 -15.71 16.12 -3.27
C ARG A 295 -14.53 16.43 -4.17
N LYS A 296 -13.39 16.74 -3.55
CA LYS A 296 -12.09 16.82 -4.22
C LYS A 296 -11.33 15.49 -4.11
N ALA A 297 -10.19 15.37 -4.76
CA ALA A 297 -9.41 14.13 -4.72
C ALA A 297 -8.71 13.95 -3.37
N MET A 298 -8.03 15.00 -2.87
CA MET A 298 -7.15 14.92 -1.70
C MET A 298 -7.14 16.20 -0.84
N PHE A 299 -7.02 17.39 -1.40
CA PHE A 299 -7.01 18.65 -0.64
C PHE A 299 -8.41 19.27 -0.61
N PRO A 300 -9.02 19.44 0.58
CA PRO A 300 -10.35 20.02 0.70
C PRO A 300 -10.47 21.35 -0.04
N PHE A 301 -11.57 21.53 -0.76
CA PHE A 301 -11.91 22.73 -1.54
C PHE A 301 -10.98 23.06 -2.72
N ILE A 302 -9.80 22.45 -2.81
CA ILE A 302 -8.78 22.76 -3.82
C ILE A 302 -8.68 21.65 -4.88
N ALA A 303 -8.23 20.43 -4.50
CA ALA A 303 -7.72 19.45 -5.46
C ALA A 303 -8.02 18.00 -5.10
#